data_AF-A0A1F5ZHH7-F1
#
_entry.id   AF-A0A1F5ZHH7-F1
#
_cell.length_a   1.000
_cell.length_b   1.000
_cell.length_c   1.000
_cell.angle_alpha   90.00
_cell.angle_beta   90.00
_cell.angle_gamma   90.00
#
_symmetry.space_group_name_H-M   'P 1'
#
loop_
_entity.id
_entity.type
_entity.pdbx_description
1 polymer ?
#
loop_
_entity_poly.entity_id
_entity_poly.type
_entity_poly.pdbx_seq_one_letter_code
_entity_poly.pdbx_strand_id
1 'polypeptide(L)'
;MATLVVNIDRNRLQFYGGNLSSILSLDIPATIVRDQDIVNKDEFYTLVKQWVKQYNVVPTSMFCVFSENTYFDKFIPAGDETKTETEILKFFDLIPFDSIWTKVLPAPKGHRAVAINKAYYEAIRHAFALQGFIQQAAIPAFALGDALAKRVFDAEVGAYVVKNMEALRKQNLLDSEEAKTEAAKTEITPPVKKNNRLYMLAGVFGVLILILAVLVFTQMR
;
A
#
# COMPACT_ATOMS: atom_id res chain seq x y z
N MET A 1 11.48 -5.22 22.37
CA MET A 1 11.94 -4.32 21.29
C MET A 1 11.05 -3.09 21.28
N ALA A 2 11.61 -1.87 21.26
CA ALA A 2 10.81 -0.66 21.17
C ALA A 2 10.17 -0.57 19.78
N THR A 3 8.85 -0.40 19.70
CA THR A 3 8.13 -0.35 18.40
C THR A 3 7.62 1.07 18.19
N LEU A 4 7.74 1.57 16.96
CA LEU A 4 7.21 2.85 16.54
C LEU A 4 5.83 2.64 15.91
N VAL A 5 4.80 3.19 16.53
CA VAL A 5 3.45 3.24 15.97
C VAL A 5 3.34 4.48 15.09
N VAL A 6 2.87 4.29 13.85
CA VAL A 6 2.71 5.35 12.86
C VAL A 6 1.25 5.43 12.45
N ASN A 7 0.56 6.48 12.87
CA ASN A 7 -0.76 6.82 12.34
C ASN A 7 -0.59 7.52 10.99
N ILE A 8 -1.17 6.94 9.95
CA ILE A 8 -1.16 7.47 8.58
C ILE A 8 -2.49 8.17 8.35
N ASP A 9 -2.43 9.49 8.16
CA ASP A 9 -3.53 10.32 7.69
C ASP A 9 -3.26 10.83 6.26
N ARG A 10 -4.22 11.56 5.68
CA ARG A 10 -4.18 12.02 4.28
C ARG A 10 -2.97 12.89 3.98
N ASN A 11 -2.60 13.78 4.89
CA ASN A 11 -1.50 14.74 4.73
C ASN A 11 -0.62 14.86 5.98
N ARG A 12 -0.75 13.92 6.93
CA ARG A 12 -0.04 13.96 8.20
C ARG A 12 0.29 12.53 8.63
N LEU A 13 1.51 12.35 9.12
CA LEU A 13 1.90 11.14 9.86
C LEU A 13 2.08 11.51 11.33
N GLN A 14 1.59 10.69 12.23
CA GLN A 14 1.79 10.88 13.68
C GLN A 14 2.49 9.65 14.27
N PHE A 15 3.40 9.90 15.21
CA PHE A 15 4.35 8.91 15.68
C PHE A 15 4.27 8.75 17.19
N TYR A 16 4.21 7.51 17.66
CA TYR A 16 4.18 7.17 19.08
C TYR A 16 5.10 5.98 19.37
N GLY A 17 5.81 6.02 20.50
CA GLY A 17 6.69 4.94 20.93
C GLY A 17 8.11 5.03 20.36
N GLY A 18 8.80 3.90 20.24
CA GLY A 18 10.24 3.89 19.94
C GLY A 18 11.04 4.57 21.05
N ASN A 19 11.83 5.58 20.69
CA ASN A 19 12.58 6.45 21.61
C ASN A 19 11.90 7.81 21.88
N LEU A 20 10.65 7.99 21.44
CA LEU A 20 9.95 9.26 21.56
C LEU A 20 9.27 9.40 22.94
N SER A 21 9.39 10.58 23.55
CA SER A 21 8.75 10.91 24.83
C SER A 21 7.34 11.47 24.70
N SER A 22 6.95 11.88 23.49
CA SER A 22 5.65 12.46 23.17
C SER A 22 5.28 12.13 21.72
N ILE A 23 4.03 12.42 21.34
CA ILE A 23 3.62 12.28 19.96
C ILE A 23 4.28 13.35 19.12
N LEU A 24 4.96 12.91 18.07
CA LEU A 24 5.49 13.79 17.04
C LEU A 24 4.62 13.69 15.80
N SER A 25 4.57 14.77 15.02
CA SER A 25 3.85 14.81 13.76
C SER A 25 4.79 15.19 12.62
N LEU A 26 4.51 14.66 11.44
CA LEU A 26 5.08 15.08 10.17
C LEU A 26 3.93 15.55 9.29
N ASP A 27 3.84 16.86 9.07
CA ASP A 27 2.92 17.44 8.10
C ASP A 27 3.52 17.33 6.70
N ILE A 28 2.72 16.86 5.76
CA ILE A 28 3.11 16.64 4.37
C ILE A 28 2.44 17.73 3.50
N PRO A 29 3.24 18.64 2.91
CA PRO A 29 2.72 19.65 1.99
C PRO A 29 1.97 19.06 0.79
N ALA A 30 0.94 19.78 0.34
CA ALA A 30 0.15 19.40 -0.84
C ALA A 30 0.95 19.38 -2.16
N THR A 31 2.12 20.02 -2.18
CA THR A 31 3.08 19.96 -3.30
C THR A 31 3.83 18.64 -3.37
N ILE A 32 3.88 17.89 -2.25
CA ILE A 32 4.57 16.61 -2.13
C ILE A 32 3.56 15.46 -2.24
N VAL A 33 2.45 15.54 -1.49
CA VAL A 33 1.37 14.56 -1.52
C VAL A 33 0.03 15.27 -1.60
N ARG A 34 -0.80 14.90 -2.58
CA ARG A 34 -2.15 15.45 -2.75
C ARG A 34 -3.13 14.32 -2.98
N ASP A 35 -4.17 14.26 -2.15
CA ASP A 35 -5.23 13.25 -2.25
C ASP A 35 -4.69 11.81 -2.29
N GLN A 36 -3.68 11.53 -1.45
CA GLN A 36 -2.95 10.26 -1.40
C GLN A 36 -2.14 9.93 -2.66
N ASP A 37 -1.94 10.89 -3.56
CA ASP A 37 -1.02 10.74 -4.68
C ASP A 37 0.33 11.41 -4.39
N ILE A 38 1.43 10.75 -4.74
CA ILE A 38 2.79 11.26 -4.52
C ILE A 38 3.17 12.15 -5.70
N VAL A 39 2.93 13.45 -5.54
CA VAL A 39 3.26 14.48 -6.54
C VAL A 39 4.77 14.62 -6.72
N ASN A 40 5.53 14.59 -5.61
CA ASN A 40 6.99 14.67 -5.65
C ASN A 40 7.62 13.65 -4.70
N LYS A 41 8.09 12.54 -5.28
CA LYS A 41 8.67 11.41 -4.54
C LYS A 41 10.00 11.75 -3.87
N ASP A 42 10.86 12.52 -4.54
CA ASP A 42 12.18 12.87 -4.01
C ASP A 42 12.08 13.86 -2.84
N GLU A 43 11.15 14.82 -2.94
CA GLU A 43 10.83 15.71 -1.82
C GLU A 43 10.21 14.94 -0.65
N PHE A 44 9.35 13.95 -0.92
CA PHE A 44 8.80 13.10 0.14
C PHE A 44 9.90 12.34 0.90
N TYR A 45 10.85 11.74 0.19
CA TYR A 45 11.96 11.02 0.82
C TYR A 45 12.91 11.95 1.58
N THR A 46 13.17 13.12 1.02
CA THR A 46 13.95 14.16 1.68
C THR A 46 13.27 14.64 2.97
N LEU A 47 11.96 14.86 2.92
CA LEU A 47 11.14 15.27 4.07
C LEU A 47 11.21 14.23 5.19
N VAL A 48 10.99 12.95 4.88
CA VAL A 48 11.08 11.87 5.88
C VAL A 48 12.49 11.78 6.48
N LYS A 49 13.53 11.83 5.65
CA LYS A 49 14.93 11.82 6.12
C LYS A 49 15.24 12.99 7.06
N GLN A 50 14.81 14.20 6.70
CA GLN A 50 15.01 15.40 7.51
C GLN A 50 14.29 15.28 8.85
N TRP A 51 13.04 14.80 8.85
CA TRP A 51 12.26 14.61 10.06
C TRP A 51 12.90 13.58 11.01
N VAL A 52 13.32 12.42 10.48
CA VAL A 52 14.02 11.38 11.28
C VAL A 52 15.29 11.96 11.92
N LYS A 53 16.07 12.75 11.16
CA LYS A 53 17.29 13.40 11.66
C LYS A 53 16.97 14.49 12.69
N GLN A 54 15.97 15.33 12.44
CA GLN A 54 15.59 16.44 13.31
C GLN A 54 15.21 15.96 14.71
N TYR A 55 14.45 14.86 14.79
CA TYR A 55 13.96 14.31 16.04
C TYR A 55 14.80 13.16 16.59
N ASN A 56 15.94 12.84 15.95
CA ASN A 56 16.82 11.72 16.30
C ASN A 56 16.04 10.41 16.53
N VAL A 57 15.12 10.11 15.61
CA VAL A 57 14.28 8.91 15.72
C VAL A 57 15.15 7.70 15.42
N VAL A 58 15.26 6.79 16.39
CA VAL A 58 16.11 5.60 16.23
C VAL A 58 15.37 4.59 15.35
N PRO A 59 16.02 4.08 14.27
CA PRO A 59 15.42 3.07 13.42
C PRO A 59 14.98 1.85 14.22
N THR A 60 13.74 1.43 14.02
CA THR A 60 13.16 0.28 14.71
C THR A 60 12.00 -0.34 13.91
N SER A 61 11.32 -1.31 14.51
CA SER A 61 10.09 -1.90 13.99
C SER A 61 8.96 -0.88 13.93
N MET A 62 8.28 -0.83 12.79
CA MET A 62 7.18 0.10 12.51
C MET A 62 5.85 -0.64 12.43
N PHE A 63 4.85 -0.12 13.14
CA PHE A 63 3.49 -0.61 13.13
C PHE A 63 2.56 0.52 12.64
N CYS A 64 2.04 0.37 11.43
CA CYS A 64 1.22 1.40 10.80
C CYS A 64 -0.26 1.22 11.15
N VAL A 65 -0.93 2.33 11.40
CA VAL A 65 -2.38 2.42 11.57
C VAL A 65 -2.89 3.39 10.51
N PHE A 66 -3.73 2.93 9.61
CA PHE A 66 -4.38 3.77 8.61
C PHE A 66 -5.63 4.42 9.21
N SER A 67 -5.68 5.75 9.23
CA SER A 67 -6.87 6.49 9.63
C SER A 67 -8.03 6.28 8.64
N GLU A 68 -9.27 6.54 9.07
CA GLU A 68 -10.49 6.36 8.26
C GLU A 68 -10.45 7.10 6.90
N ASN A 69 -9.64 8.15 6.77
CA ASN A 69 -9.52 8.94 5.54
C ASN A 69 -8.42 8.46 4.58
N THR A 70 -7.76 7.34 4.90
CA THR A 70 -6.62 6.78 4.15
C THR A 70 -6.90 5.43 3.50
N TYR A 71 -8.07 4.87 3.73
CA TYR A 71 -8.53 3.64 3.10
C TYR A 71 -10.00 3.77 2.72
N PHE A 72 -10.43 2.92 1.80
CA PHE A 72 -11.83 2.70 1.49
C PHE A 72 -12.23 1.37 2.11
N ASP A 73 -13.38 1.32 2.77
CA ASP A 73 -13.96 0.07 3.22
C ASP A 73 -15.43 -0.06 2.88
N LYS A 74 -15.88 -1.31 2.74
CA LYS A 74 -17.30 -1.65 2.59
C LYS A 74 -17.62 -2.89 3.42
N PHE A 75 -18.63 -2.77 4.27
CA PHE A 75 -19.22 -3.91 4.95
C PHE A 75 -20.19 -4.64 4.01
N ILE A 76 -20.04 -5.95 3.92
CA ILE A 76 -20.83 -6.83 3.07
C ILE A 76 -21.44 -7.90 3.97
N PRO A 77 -22.77 -7.91 4.16
CA PRO A 77 -23.44 -8.89 5.00
C PRO A 77 -23.18 -10.33 4.54
N ALA A 78 -23.12 -11.26 5.48
CA ALA A 78 -23.08 -12.68 5.15
C ALA A 78 -24.32 -13.06 4.32
N GLY A 79 -24.10 -13.78 3.23
CA GLY A 79 -25.16 -14.16 2.31
C GLY A 79 -24.67 -15.22 1.33
N ASP A 80 -25.29 -15.23 0.15
CA ASP A 80 -24.85 -16.07 -0.95
C ASP A 80 -23.40 -15.72 -1.36
N GLU A 81 -22.55 -16.74 -1.48
CA GLU A 81 -21.11 -16.58 -1.73
C GLU A 81 -20.84 -15.86 -3.06
N THR A 82 -21.58 -16.23 -4.12
CA THR A 82 -21.41 -15.64 -5.45
C THR A 82 -21.82 -14.17 -5.49
N LYS A 83 -22.88 -13.81 -4.76
CA LYS A 83 -23.30 -12.41 -4.60
C LYS A 83 -22.27 -11.62 -3.80
N THR A 84 -21.74 -12.21 -2.73
CA THR A 84 -20.72 -11.60 -1.87
C THR A 84 -19.46 -11.28 -2.67
N GLU A 85 -18.94 -12.25 -3.44
CA GLU A 85 -17.76 -12.06 -4.29
C GLU A 85 -17.99 -10.98 -5.36
N THR A 86 -19.16 -11.00 -6.01
CA THR A 86 -19.53 -9.98 -7.01
C THR A 86 -19.58 -8.57 -6.40
N GLU A 87 -20.10 -8.43 -5.17
CA GLU A 87 -20.14 -7.13 -4.49
C GLU A 87 -18.76 -6.64 -4.06
N ILE A 88 -17.85 -7.53 -3.68
CA ILE A 88 -16.46 -7.23 -3.35
C ILE A 88 -15.73 -6.68 -4.59
N LEU A 89 -15.82 -7.38 -5.72
CA LEU A 89 -15.17 -6.96 -6.96
C LEU A 89 -15.70 -5.61 -7.46
N LYS A 90 -17.03 -5.43 -7.47
CA LYS A 90 -17.65 -4.14 -7.80
C LYS A 90 -17.18 -3.01 -6.90
N PHE A 91 -16.97 -3.29 -5.61
CA PHE A 91 -16.45 -2.27 -4.69
C PHE A 91 -15.01 -1.88 -5.04
N PHE A 92 -14.14 -2.85 -5.31
CA PHE A 92 -12.75 -2.58 -5.71
C PHE A 92 -12.65 -1.83 -7.05
N ASP A 93 -13.52 -2.13 -8.01
CA ASP A 93 -13.56 -1.45 -9.32
C ASP A 93 -13.97 0.04 -9.22
N LEU A 94 -14.62 0.45 -8.13
CA LEU A 94 -15.05 1.83 -7.91
C LEU A 94 -13.98 2.71 -7.23
N ILE A 95 -12.87 2.12 -6.77
CA ILE A 95 -11.84 2.86 -6.04
C ILE A 95 -11.04 3.73 -7.02
N PRO A 96 -10.92 5.05 -6.78
CA PRO A 96 -10.39 5.99 -7.75
C PRO A 96 -8.85 6.04 -7.75
N PHE A 97 -8.18 4.89 -7.82
CA PHE A 97 -6.73 4.79 -7.88
C PHE A 97 -6.29 3.78 -8.93
N ASP A 98 -5.20 4.10 -9.65
CA ASP A 98 -4.64 3.21 -10.68
C ASP A 98 -4.16 1.87 -10.11
N SER A 99 -3.67 1.89 -8.86
CA SER A 99 -3.23 0.69 -8.17
C SER A 99 -3.70 0.69 -6.72
N ILE A 100 -4.38 -0.39 -6.35
CA ILE A 100 -4.92 -0.60 -5.02
C ILE A 100 -4.35 -1.87 -4.41
N TRP A 101 -4.16 -1.83 -3.10
CA TRP A 101 -3.99 -3.03 -2.29
C TRP A 101 -5.32 -3.36 -1.64
N THR A 102 -5.79 -4.59 -1.80
CA THR A 102 -7.11 -5.03 -1.33
C THR A 102 -6.99 -6.12 -0.28
N LYS A 103 -7.84 -6.10 0.74
CA LYS A 103 -7.99 -7.20 1.68
C LYS A 103 -9.44 -7.36 2.13
N VAL A 104 -9.87 -8.60 2.32
CA VAL A 104 -11.18 -8.92 2.88
C VAL A 104 -10.97 -9.48 4.29
N LEU A 105 -11.52 -8.78 5.28
CA LEU A 105 -11.40 -9.14 6.69
C LEU A 105 -12.72 -9.72 7.21
N PRO A 106 -12.69 -10.78 8.02
CA PRO A 106 -13.90 -11.35 8.61
C PRO A 106 -14.50 -10.39 9.64
N ALA A 107 -15.84 -10.29 9.64
CA ALA A 107 -16.61 -9.48 10.59
C ALA A 107 -17.76 -10.32 11.19
N PRO A 108 -18.30 -9.96 12.37
CA PRO A 108 -19.30 -10.79 13.08
C PRO A 108 -20.56 -11.16 12.28
N LYS A 109 -20.90 -10.36 11.25
CA LYS A 109 -22.11 -10.54 10.43
C LYS A 109 -21.82 -10.55 8.92
N GLY A 110 -20.58 -10.86 8.53
CA GLY A 110 -20.18 -10.86 7.11
C GLY A 110 -18.70 -10.56 6.92
N HIS A 111 -18.41 -9.78 5.90
CA HIS A 111 -17.06 -9.43 5.51
C HIS A 111 -16.89 -7.91 5.42
N ARG A 112 -15.65 -7.45 5.64
CA ARG A 112 -15.27 -6.08 5.40
C ARG A 112 -14.18 -6.05 4.34
N ALA A 113 -14.53 -5.60 3.14
CA ALA A 113 -13.58 -5.37 2.07
C ALA A 113 -12.89 -4.03 2.30
N VAL A 114 -11.57 -3.99 2.18
CA VAL A 114 -10.73 -2.81 2.40
C VAL A 114 -9.82 -2.63 1.19
N ALA A 115 -9.68 -1.39 0.74
CA ALA A 115 -8.75 -1.00 -0.31
C ALA A 115 -7.93 0.22 0.13
N ILE A 116 -6.63 0.22 -0.16
CA ILE A 116 -5.72 1.35 0.06
C ILE A 116 -4.99 1.69 -1.23
N ASN A 117 -4.58 2.95 -1.40
CA ASN A 117 -3.71 3.37 -2.48
C ASN A 117 -2.33 2.68 -2.32
N LYS A 118 -1.99 1.79 -3.25
CA LYS A 118 -0.75 1.00 -3.17
C LYS A 118 0.49 1.88 -3.31
N ALA A 119 0.49 2.81 -4.27
CA ALA A 119 1.61 3.71 -4.52
C ALA A 119 1.91 4.62 -3.33
N TYR A 120 0.86 5.16 -2.69
CA TYR A 120 1.00 5.98 -1.48
C TYR A 120 1.66 5.19 -0.35
N TYR A 121 1.14 4.00 -0.08
CA TYR A 121 1.64 3.18 1.00
C TYR A 121 3.08 2.70 0.75
N GLU A 122 3.40 2.27 -0.47
CA GLU A 122 4.76 1.87 -0.84
C GLU A 122 5.74 3.03 -0.72
N ALA A 123 5.34 4.26 -1.07
CA ALA A 123 6.19 5.43 -0.89
C ALA A 123 6.51 5.67 0.59
N ILE A 124 5.51 5.60 1.48
CA ILE A 124 5.72 5.68 2.94
C ILE A 124 6.67 4.56 3.39
N ARG A 125 6.35 3.31 3.06
CA ARG A 125 7.14 2.13 3.45
C ARG A 125 8.60 2.28 3.01
N HIS A 126 8.82 2.68 1.77
CA HIS A 126 10.15 2.83 1.20
C HIS A 126 10.92 4.00 1.82
N ALA A 127 10.27 5.14 2.06
CA ALA A 127 10.91 6.30 2.69
C ALA A 127 11.48 5.96 4.07
N PHE A 128 10.72 5.23 4.89
CA PHE A 128 11.16 4.77 6.20
C PHE A 128 12.17 3.61 6.12
N ALA A 129 12.01 2.68 5.17
CA ALA A 129 12.99 1.60 4.95
C ALA A 129 14.38 2.15 4.59
N LEU A 130 14.46 3.21 3.79
CA LEU A 130 15.71 3.92 3.48
C LEU A 130 16.40 4.51 4.73
N GLN A 131 15.65 4.74 5.81
CA GLN A 131 16.20 5.17 7.10
C GLN A 131 16.44 4.00 8.07
N GLY A 132 16.24 2.75 7.64
CA GLY A 132 16.49 1.54 8.44
C GLY A 132 15.31 1.05 9.28
N PHE A 133 14.11 1.61 9.12
CA PHE A 133 12.92 1.09 9.80
C PHE A 133 12.41 -0.19 9.13
N ILE A 134 11.86 -1.10 9.94
CA ILE A 134 11.35 -2.38 9.46
C ILE A 134 9.84 -2.41 9.66
N GLN A 135 9.08 -2.46 8.57
CA GLN A 135 7.63 -2.55 8.63
C GLN A 135 7.19 -3.93 9.14
N GLN A 136 6.39 -3.96 10.21
CA GLN A 136 5.88 -5.22 10.78
C GLN A 136 4.41 -5.48 10.44
N ALA A 137 3.57 -4.46 10.48
CA ALA A 137 2.15 -4.59 10.19
C ALA A 137 1.54 -3.25 9.82
N ALA A 138 0.53 -3.27 8.96
CA ALA A 138 -0.32 -2.12 8.69
C ALA A 138 -1.77 -2.52 8.91
N ILE A 139 -2.48 -1.83 9.81
CA ILE A 139 -3.87 -2.15 10.14
C ILE A 139 -4.77 -0.96 9.82
N PRO A 140 -6.06 -1.19 9.54
CA PRO A 140 -7.03 -0.10 9.42
C PRO A 140 -7.48 0.37 10.81
N ALA A 141 -7.86 1.64 10.94
CA ALA A 141 -8.34 2.24 12.19
C ALA A 141 -9.50 1.47 12.83
N PHE A 142 -10.43 0.92 12.04
CA PHE A 142 -11.55 0.15 12.60
C PHE A 142 -11.11 -1.11 13.35
N ALA A 143 -9.90 -1.63 13.11
CA ALA A 143 -9.37 -2.79 13.83
C ALA A 143 -9.06 -2.47 15.31
N LEU A 144 -8.97 -1.17 15.66
CA LEU A 144 -8.79 -0.71 17.04
C LEU A 144 -10.11 -0.69 17.84
N GLY A 145 -11.26 -0.90 17.18
CA GLY A 145 -12.56 -0.89 17.81
C GLY A 145 -12.84 0.40 18.57
N ASP A 146 -13.44 0.29 19.75
CA ASP A 146 -13.84 1.43 20.58
C ASP A 146 -12.65 2.25 21.13
N ALA A 147 -11.42 1.72 21.05
CA ALA A 147 -10.23 2.47 21.48
C ALA A 147 -10.01 3.74 20.63
N LEU A 148 -10.50 3.76 19.38
CA LEU A 148 -10.48 4.93 18.50
C LEU A 148 -11.81 5.70 18.48
N ALA A 149 -12.72 5.49 19.45
CA ALA A 149 -14.01 6.21 19.50
C ALA A 149 -13.85 7.74 19.47
N LYS A 150 -12.72 8.26 19.95
CA LYS A 150 -12.38 9.69 19.90
C LYS A 150 -11.98 10.18 18.50
N ARG A 151 -11.76 9.29 17.52
CA ARG A 151 -11.24 9.55 16.16
C ARG A 151 -9.95 10.37 16.09
N VAL A 152 -9.25 10.48 17.22
CA VAL A 152 -8.00 11.22 17.34
C VAL A 152 -6.93 10.25 17.80
N PHE A 153 -5.80 10.25 17.11
CA PHE A 153 -4.63 9.50 17.56
C PHE A 153 -3.92 10.27 18.67
N ASP A 154 -4.00 9.75 19.89
CA ASP A 154 -3.36 10.29 21.08
C ASP A 154 -2.47 9.25 21.77
N ALA A 155 -1.88 9.61 22.90
CA ALA A 155 -0.96 8.73 23.63
C ALA A 155 -1.68 7.48 24.18
N GLU A 156 -2.98 7.57 24.49
CA GLU A 156 -3.78 6.44 24.96
C GLU A 156 -3.98 5.43 23.82
N VAL A 157 -4.32 5.90 22.62
CA VAL A 157 -4.45 5.08 21.41
C VAL A 157 -3.10 4.46 21.06
N GLY A 158 -2.02 5.24 21.07
CA GLY A 158 -0.66 4.74 20.82
C GLY A 158 -0.27 3.63 21.80
N ALA A 159 -0.50 3.82 23.11
CA ALA A 159 -0.24 2.83 24.13
C ALA A 159 -1.11 1.57 23.94
N TYR A 160 -2.38 1.74 23.58
CA TYR A 160 -3.28 0.64 23.27
C TYR A 160 -2.77 -0.20 22.10
N VAL A 161 -2.31 0.43 21.01
CA VAL A 161 -1.74 -0.28 19.86
C VAL A 161 -0.55 -1.12 20.29
N VAL A 162 0.41 -0.53 21.04
CA VAL A 162 1.59 -1.25 21.56
C VAL A 162 1.19 -2.45 22.43
N LYS A 163 0.23 -2.27 23.33
CA LYS A 163 -0.22 -3.33 24.24
C LYS A 163 -0.92 -4.49 23.51
N ASN A 164 -1.60 -4.21 22.41
CA ASN A 164 -2.43 -5.19 21.69
C ASN A 164 -1.86 -5.62 20.33
N MET A 165 -0.58 -5.33 20.05
CA MET A 165 0.03 -5.57 18.73
C MET A 165 -0.16 -7.01 18.22
N GLU A 166 -0.01 -8.02 19.07
CA GLU A 166 -0.17 -9.42 18.65
C GLU A 166 -1.58 -9.74 18.18
N ALA A 167 -2.60 -9.22 18.88
CA ALA A 167 -3.98 -9.37 18.47
C ALA A 167 -4.26 -8.60 17.17
N LEU A 168 -3.73 -7.38 17.07
CA LEU A 168 -3.92 -6.50 15.91
C LEU A 168 -3.23 -7.01 14.64
N ARG A 169 -2.12 -7.77 14.75
CA ARG A 169 -1.47 -8.40 13.59
C ARG A 169 -2.39 -9.35 12.82
N LYS A 170 -3.43 -9.90 13.44
CA LYS A 170 -4.44 -10.72 12.76
C LYS A 170 -5.28 -9.91 11.76
N GLN A 171 -5.31 -8.60 11.90
CA GLN A 171 -6.01 -7.65 11.03
C GLN A 171 -5.03 -6.91 10.09
N ASN A 172 -3.82 -7.46 9.90
CA ASN A 172 -2.82 -6.86 9.02
C ASN A 172 -3.35 -6.81 7.57
N LEU A 173 -3.35 -5.62 6.98
CA LEU A 173 -3.70 -5.39 5.57
C LEU A 173 -2.67 -6.00 4.63
N LEU A 174 -1.42 -6.12 5.07
CA LEU A 174 -0.34 -6.69 4.28
C LEU A 174 -0.31 -8.20 4.48
N ASP A 175 -0.03 -8.93 3.41
CA ASP A 175 0.22 -10.35 3.50
C ASP A 175 1.65 -10.56 3.98
N SER A 176 1.82 -11.45 4.96
CA SER A 176 3.09 -11.71 5.65
C SER A 176 4.20 -12.29 4.75
N GLU A 177 3.91 -12.54 3.48
CA GLU A 177 4.82 -13.15 2.51
C GLU A 177 5.73 -12.13 1.80
N GLU A 178 5.34 -10.85 1.67
CA GLU A 178 6.19 -9.86 0.97
C GLU A 178 7.35 -9.31 1.81
N ALA A 179 7.33 -9.51 3.15
CA ALA A 179 8.39 -9.07 4.05
C ALA A 179 9.65 -9.96 4.02
N LYS A 180 9.64 -11.09 3.31
CA LYS A 180 10.81 -12.00 3.16
C LYS A 180 11.55 -11.86 1.83
N THR A 181 11.06 -11.06 0.87
CA THR A 181 11.61 -11.07 -0.50
C THR A 181 12.52 -9.87 -0.83
N GLU A 182 12.58 -8.83 0.01
CA GLU A 182 13.44 -7.66 -0.30
C GLU A 182 14.86 -7.72 0.30
N ALA A 183 15.18 -8.73 1.12
CA ALA A 183 16.54 -8.95 1.63
C ALA A 183 17.33 -10.02 0.84
N ALA A 184 16.78 -10.55 -0.25
CA ALA A 184 17.43 -11.57 -1.09
C ALA A 184 17.05 -11.40 -2.57
N LYS A 185 17.59 -10.34 -3.20
CA LYS A 185 17.77 -10.30 -4.66
C LYS A 185 19.14 -9.74 -5.01
N THR A 186 20.16 -10.55 -4.74
CA THR A 186 21.20 -10.80 -5.75
C THR A 186 20.50 -11.42 -6.96
N GLU A 187 20.71 -10.83 -8.13
CA GLU A 187 20.36 -11.31 -9.48
C GLU A 187 19.47 -12.55 -9.58
N ILE A 188 18.17 -12.33 -9.85
CA ILE A 188 17.33 -13.34 -10.49
C ILE A 188 16.59 -12.65 -11.63
N THR A 189 17.05 -12.94 -12.84
CA THR A 189 16.36 -12.67 -14.10
C THR A 189 14.89 -13.08 -14.01
N PRO A 190 13.93 -12.25 -14.47
CA PRO A 190 12.52 -12.62 -14.43
C PRO A 190 12.30 -13.87 -15.30
N PRO A 191 11.42 -14.81 -14.90
CA PRO A 191 10.99 -15.85 -15.81
C PRO A 191 10.22 -15.15 -16.93
N VAL A 192 10.80 -15.16 -18.12
CA VAL A 192 10.16 -14.71 -19.34
C VAL A 192 8.90 -15.54 -19.49
N LYS A 193 7.75 -14.96 -19.16
CA LYS A 193 6.46 -15.47 -19.61
C LYS A 193 6.51 -15.34 -21.13
N LYS A 194 6.79 -16.46 -21.82
CA LYS A 194 6.89 -16.52 -23.28
C LYS A 194 5.52 -16.15 -23.84
N ASN A 195 5.34 -14.85 -24.11
CA ASN A 195 4.17 -14.33 -24.80
C ASN A 195 4.26 -14.80 -26.26
N ASN A 196 3.78 -16.02 -26.54
CA ASN A 196 3.60 -16.56 -27.89
C ASN A 196 2.78 -15.61 -28.80
N ARG A 197 2.00 -14.70 -28.21
CA ARG A 197 1.30 -13.63 -28.93
C ARG A 197 2.26 -12.67 -29.64
N LEU A 198 3.44 -12.38 -29.10
CA LEU A 198 4.41 -11.47 -29.74
C LEU A 198 5.02 -12.11 -31.00
N TYR A 199 5.38 -13.40 -30.93
CA TYR A 199 5.88 -14.14 -32.09
C TYR A 199 4.79 -14.38 -33.15
N MET A 200 3.55 -14.61 -32.73
CA MET A 200 2.40 -14.69 -33.63
C MET A 200 2.16 -13.33 -34.34
N LEU A 201 2.25 -12.22 -33.61
CA LEU A 201 2.09 -10.88 -34.19
C LEU A 201 3.25 -10.52 -35.14
N ALA A 202 4.49 -10.90 -34.81
CA ALA A 202 5.65 -10.72 -35.68
C ALA A 202 5.53 -11.54 -36.98
N GLY A 203 4.99 -12.77 -36.92
CA GLY A 203 4.72 -13.58 -38.09
C GLY A 203 3.68 -12.98 -39.02
N VAL A 204 2.55 -12.51 -38.45
CA VAL A 204 1.50 -11.82 -39.22
C VAL A 204 2.04 -10.54 -39.86
N PHE A 205 2.86 -9.77 -39.13
CA PHE A 205 3.48 -8.55 -39.65
C PHE A 205 4.43 -8.84 -40.82
N GLY A 206 5.23 -9.91 -40.74
CA GLY A 206 6.11 -10.33 -41.84
C GLY A 206 5.35 -10.72 -43.11
N VAL A 207 4.24 -11.47 -42.96
CA VAL A 207 3.38 -11.85 -44.10
C VAL A 207 2.74 -10.61 -44.74
N LEU A 208 2.28 -9.65 -43.93
CA LEU A 208 1.72 -8.39 -44.44
C LEU A 208 2.75 -7.58 -45.24
N ILE A 209 4.00 -7.50 -44.80
CA ILE A 209 5.07 -6.83 -45.55
C ILE A 209 5.35 -7.54 -46.88
N LEU A 210 5.31 -8.87 -46.90
CA LEU A 210 5.56 -9.66 -48.11
C LEU A 210 4.45 -9.47 -49.15
N ILE A 211 3.19 -9.48 -48.72
CA ILE A 211 2.03 -9.16 -49.57
C ILE A 211 2.15 -7.73 -50.12
N LEU A 212 2.53 -6.77 -49.27
CA LEU A 212 2.73 -5.38 -49.68
C LEU A 212 3.83 -5.27 -50.75
N ALA A 213 4.98 -5.92 -50.55
CA ALA A 213 6.08 -5.91 -51.50
C ALA A 213 5.68 -6.49 -52.86
N VAL A 214 4.92 -7.60 -52.86
CA VAL A 214 4.39 -8.20 -54.09
C VAL A 214 3.42 -7.24 -54.79
N LEU A 215 2.50 -6.60 -54.05
CA LEU A 215 1.57 -5.62 -54.62
C LEU A 215 2.28 -4.41 -55.21
N VAL A 216 3.32 -3.89 -54.55
CA VAL A 216 4.12 -2.78 -55.10
C VAL A 216 4.84 -3.23 -56.38
N PHE A 217 5.40 -4.43 -56.39
CA PHE A 217 6.10 -4.96 -57.58
C PHE A 217 5.16 -5.24 -58.76
N THR A 218 3.91 -5.65 -58.50
CA THR A 218 2.91 -5.87 -59.55
C THR A 218 2.24 -4.58 -60.00
N GLN A 219 2.20 -3.52 -59.19
CA GLN A 219 1.73 -2.20 -59.61
C GLN A 219 2.81 -1.35 -60.32
N MET A 220 4.10 -1.60 -60.04
CA MET A 220 5.22 -0.91 -60.71
C MET A 220 5.62 -1.52 -62.06
N ARG A 221 5.02 -2.65 -62.47
CA ARG A 221 5.26 -3.30 -63.76
C ARG A 221 4.07 -3.12 -64.69
#